data_AF-A0A371ML63-F1
#
_entry.id   AF-A0A371ML63-F1
#
_cell.length_a   1.000
_cell.length_b   1.000
_cell.length_c   1.000
_cell.angle_alpha   90.00
_cell.angle_beta   90.00
_cell.angle_gamma   90.00
#
_symmetry.space_group_name_H-M   'P 1'
#
loop_
_entity.id
_entity.type
_entity.pdbx_description
1 polymer ?
#
loop_
_entity_poly.entity_id
_entity_poly.type
_entity_poly.pdbx_seq_one_letter_code
_entity_poly.pdbx_strand_id
1 'polypeptide(L)'
;MSTLESSSAEAALVAGRPADLTPVVLDASGLESTAPAHLRDLKTELAEEGYLPAELTVEARFCEDDPLAVQSESDRLREYVRAAAFLGVGRVAVDVAECCRPDDAKSALAALGERARREGVAFELRGSIDG
;
A
#
# COMPACT_ATOMS: atom_id res chain seq x y z
N MET A 1 -39.67 -0.12 -0.05
CA MET A 1 -38.80 0.28 -1.18
C MET A 1 -37.43 0.58 -0.60
N SER A 2 -36.43 -0.24 -0.90
CA SER A 2 -35.03 0.03 -0.56
C SER A 2 -34.42 0.78 -1.74
N THR A 3 -34.09 2.05 -1.56
CA THR A 3 -33.15 2.73 -2.43
C THR A 3 -31.79 2.09 -2.16
N LEU A 4 -31.27 1.31 -3.11
CA LEU A 4 -29.85 0.98 -3.10
C LEU A 4 -29.12 2.31 -3.25
N GLU A 5 -28.56 2.83 -2.15
CA GLU A 5 -27.64 3.96 -2.24
C GLU A 5 -26.43 3.47 -3.02
N SER A 6 -26.29 3.97 -4.24
CA SER A 6 -25.11 3.70 -5.07
C SER A 6 -23.87 4.22 -4.36
N SER A 7 -22.79 3.45 -4.42
CA SER A 7 -21.49 3.87 -3.90
C SER A 7 -21.04 5.15 -4.61
N SER A 8 -20.30 6.02 -3.91
CA SER A 8 -19.67 7.20 -4.53
C SER A 8 -18.76 6.81 -5.72
N ALA A 9 -18.19 5.60 -5.72
CA ALA A 9 -17.41 5.08 -6.84
C ALA A 9 -18.30 4.77 -8.05
N GLU A 10 -19.46 4.13 -7.84
CA GLU A 10 -20.42 3.85 -8.90
C GLU A 10 -20.93 5.15 -9.52
N ALA A 11 -21.26 6.15 -8.69
CA ALA A 11 -21.70 7.47 -9.16
C ALA A 11 -20.62 8.18 -10.00
N ALA A 12 -19.34 8.08 -9.62
CA ALA A 12 -18.24 8.65 -10.39
C ALA A 12 -18.04 7.95 -11.74
N LEU A 13 -18.20 6.62 -11.78
CA LEU A 13 -18.06 5.83 -13.00
C LEU A 13 -19.18 6.05 -14.02
N VAL A 14 -20.39 6.46 -13.58
CA VAL A 14 -21.51 6.79 -14.49
C VAL A 14 -21.14 7.89 -15.50
N ALA A 15 -20.34 8.88 -15.09
CA ALA A 15 -19.85 9.95 -15.95
C ALA A 15 -18.44 9.69 -16.52
N GLY A 16 -17.82 8.58 -16.11
CA GLY A 16 -16.46 8.21 -16.49
C GLY A 16 -16.39 7.35 -17.74
N ARG A 17 -15.17 7.16 -18.24
CA ARG A 17 -14.84 6.15 -19.25
C ARG A 17 -13.51 5.48 -18.86
N PRO A 18 -13.33 4.18 -19.16
CA PRO A 18 -12.05 3.52 -18.96
C PRO A 18 -10.93 4.24 -19.71
N ALA A 19 -9.74 4.27 -19.11
CA ALA A 19 -8.50 4.61 -19.79
C ALA A 19 -7.83 3.32 -20.30
N ASP A 20 -7.13 3.42 -21.42
CA ASP A 20 -6.35 2.31 -21.98
C ASP A 20 -4.94 2.33 -21.37
N LEU A 21 -4.84 1.92 -20.11
CA LEU A 21 -3.58 1.79 -19.37
C LEU A 21 -3.47 0.35 -18.87
N THR A 22 -2.24 -0.15 -18.80
CA THR A 22 -1.95 -1.48 -18.26
C THR A 22 -1.79 -1.38 -16.74
N PRO A 23 -2.68 -1.98 -15.93
CA PRO A 23 -2.52 -2.01 -14.48
C PRO A 23 -1.32 -2.88 -14.09
N VAL A 24 -0.46 -2.38 -13.20
CA VAL A 24 0.72 -3.10 -12.73
C VAL A 24 0.77 -3.19 -11.21
N VAL A 25 1.38 -4.26 -10.72
CA VAL A 25 1.78 -4.43 -9.32
C VAL A 25 3.26 -4.07 -9.22
N LEU A 26 3.59 -3.16 -8.31
CA LEU A 26 4.96 -2.78 -8.00
C LEU A 26 5.42 -3.54 -6.76
N ASP A 27 6.64 -4.03 -6.78
CA ASP A 27 7.29 -4.61 -5.62
C ASP A 27 8.15 -3.55 -4.93
N ALA A 28 7.98 -3.35 -3.62
CA ALA A 28 8.75 -2.38 -2.85
C ALA A 28 10.26 -2.66 -2.84
N SER A 29 10.68 -3.91 -3.04
CA SER A 29 12.10 -4.29 -3.19
C SER A 29 12.69 -3.81 -4.52
N GLY A 30 11.85 -3.54 -5.52
CA GLY A 30 12.23 -2.93 -6.79
C GLY A 30 12.26 -1.40 -6.76
N LEU A 31 11.80 -0.75 -5.68
CA LEU A 31 11.91 0.69 -5.52
C LEU A 31 13.32 1.04 -5.01
N GLU A 32 14.05 1.81 -5.81
CA GLU A 32 15.39 2.28 -5.42
C GLU A 32 15.32 3.33 -4.30
N SER A 33 14.21 4.05 -4.19
CA SER A 33 14.00 5.07 -3.16
C SER A 33 12.54 5.41 -2.92
N THR A 34 12.21 5.80 -1.69
CA THR A 34 10.93 6.43 -1.31
C THR A 34 11.01 7.97 -1.35
N ALA A 35 12.14 8.54 -1.80
CA ALA A 35 12.32 9.99 -1.87
C ALA A 35 11.35 10.64 -2.89
N PRO A 36 10.76 11.80 -2.58
CA PRO A 36 9.76 12.44 -3.45
C PRO A 36 10.24 12.77 -4.87
N ALA A 37 11.54 13.01 -5.07
CA ALA A 37 12.10 13.24 -6.40
C ALA A 37 12.03 11.96 -7.26
N HIS A 38 12.57 10.86 -6.73
CA HIS A 38 12.54 9.55 -7.40
C HIS A 38 11.10 9.09 -7.69
N LEU A 39 10.19 9.21 -6.72
CA LEU A 39 8.80 8.82 -6.92
C LEU A 39 8.08 9.68 -7.97
N ARG A 40 8.48 10.95 -8.14
CA ARG A 40 7.91 11.83 -9.17
C ARG A 40 8.35 11.39 -10.55
N ASP A 41 9.64 11.07 -10.69
CA ASP A 41 10.22 10.62 -11.95
C ASP A 41 9.60 9.28 -12.34
N LEU A 42 9.60 8.30 -11.42
CA LEU A 42 8.95 6.99 -11.63
C LEU A 42 7.47 7.11 -12.02
N LYS A 43 6.69 7.97 -11.34
CA LYS A 43 5.27 8.19 -11.65
C LYS A 43 5.09 8.75 -13.07
N THR A 44 5.99 9.62 -13.49
CA THR A 44 5.96 10.22 -14.83
C THR A 44 6.28 9.16 -15.88
N GLU A 45 7.35 8.41 -15.68
CA GLU A 45 7.79 7.33 -16.58
C GLU A 45 6.71 6.26 -16.74
N LEU A 46 6.10 5.79 -15.64
CA LEU A 46 4.99 4.82 -15.70
C LEU A 46 3.84 5.33 -16.57
N ALA A 47 3.46 6.60 -16.43
CA ALA A 47 2.36 7.17 -17.22
C ALA A 47 2.73 7.34 -18.69
N GLU A 48 3.96 7.75 -19.00
CA GLU A 48 4.47 7.87 -20.38
C GLU A 48 4.54 6.51 -21.09
N GLU A 49 4.88 5.46 -20.36
CA GLU A 49 4.93 4.07 -20.83
C GLU A 49 3.53 3.40 -20.88
N GLY A 50 2.47 4.05 -20.39
CA GLY A 50 1.10 3.53 -20.41
C GLY A 50 0.76 2.56 -19.27
N TYR A 51 1.50 2.61 -18.16
CA TYR A 51 1.26 1.81 -16.96
C TYR A 51 0.49 2.58 -15.88
N LEU A 52 -0.42 1.88 -15.21
CA LEU A 52 -1.17 2.37 -14.04
C LEU A 52 -0.74 1.55 -12.81
N PRO A 53 -0.03 2.12 -11.83
CA PRO A 53 0.34 1.37 -10.63
C PRO A 53 -0.92 1.13 -9.77
N ALA A 54 -1.38 -0.12 -9.74
CA ALA A 54 -2.62 -0.51 -9.08
C ALA A 54 -2.41 -0.99 -7.64
N GLU A 55 -1.29 -1.66 -7.39
CA GLU A 55 -0.91 -2.22 -6.10
C GLU A 55 0.61 -2.06 -5.84
N LEU A 56 0.97 -1.86 -4.58
CA LEU A 56 2.34 -1.93 -4.07
C LEU A 56 2.44 -3.08 -3.08
N THR A 57 3.25 -4.10 -3.36
CA THR A 57 3.53 -5.21 -2.45
C THR A 57 4.76 -4.91 -1.61
N VAL A 58 4.69 -5.20 -0.31
CA VAL A 58 5.80 -4.99 0.63
C VAL A 58 5.94 -6.22 1.53
N GLU A 59 7.11 -6.86 1.49
CA GLU A 59 7.43 -7.91 2.45
C GLU A 59 7.79 -7.30 3.81
N ALA A 60 7.18 -7.80 4.88
CA ALA A 60 7.44 -7.37 6.26
C ALA A 60 7.98 -8.48 7.15
N ARG A 61 8.87 -8.13 8.07
CA ARG A 61 9.46 -9.05 9.06
C ARG A 61 9.48 -8.42 10.45
N PHE A 62 8.92 -9.12 11.43
CA PHE A 62 8.81 -8.70 12.83
C PHE A 62 9.58 -9.64 13.79
N CYS A 63 10.67 -10.26 13.30
CA CYS A 63 11.42 -11.33 13.98
C CYS A 63 12.90 -11.01 14.26
N GLU A 64 13.31 -9.74 14.26
CA GLU A 64 14.71 -9.42 14.58
C GLU A 64 14.98 -9.48 16.09
N ASP A 65 16.21 -9.84 16.47
CA ASP A 65 16.70 -9.86 17.86
C ASP A 65 16.74 -8.46 18.52
N ASP A 66 16.36 -7.42 17.77
CA ASP A 66 16.27 -6.04 18.22
C ASP A 66 14.96 -5.78 19.01
N PRO A 67 15.02 -5.24 20.25
CA PRO A 67 13.85 -4.74 20.96
C PRO A 67 13.00 -3.75 20.14
N LEU A 68 13.60 -2.99 19.22
CA LEU A 68 12.94 -1.99 18.37
C LEU A 68 12.50 -2.55 17.01
N ALA A 69 12.68 -3.85 16.73
CA ALA A 69 12.36 -4.47 15.44
C ALA A 69 10.95 -4.10 14.92
N VAL A 70 9.94 -4.18 15.79
CA VAL A 70 8.55 -3.84 15.43
C VAL A 70 8.38 -2.37 15.10
N GLN A 71 9.05 -1.48 15.84
CA GLN A 71 8.98 -0.04 15.59
C GLN A 71 9.69 0.32 14.28
N SER A 72 10.91 -0.16 14.09
CA SER A 72 11.71 0.07 12.89
C SER A 72 10.98 -0.43 11.64
N GLU A 73 10.41 -1.63 11.70
CA GLU A 73 9.63 -2.19 10.60
C GLU A 73 8.33 -1.40 10.36
N SER A 74 7.63 -0.98 11.42
CA SER A 74 6.45 -0.13 11.28
C SER A 74 6.75 1.23 10.64
N ASP A 75 7.89 1.84 11.00
CA ASP A 75 8.33 3.11 10.41
C ASP A 75 8.72 2.92 8.93
N ARG A 76 9.39 1.82 8.58
CA ARG A 76 9.66 1.43 7.18
C ARG A 76 8.37 1.26 6.37
N LEU A 77 7.43 0.47 6.86
CA LEU A 77 6.13 0.27 6.21
C LEU A 77 5.34 1.58 6.06
N ARG A 78 5.50 2.51 6.99
CA ARG A 78 4.88 3.84 6.91
C ARG A 78 5.42 4.65 5.74
N GLU A 79 6.70 4.54 5.42
CA GLU A 79 7.28 5.19 4.24
C GLU A 79 6.66 4.65 2.96
N TYR A 80 6.47 3.33 2.86
CA TYR A 80 5.82 2.72 1.69
C TYR A 80 4.34 3.09 1.56
N VAL A 81 3.60 3.23 2.66
CA VAL A 81 2.22 3.77 2.61
C VAL A 81 2.20 5.18 2.02
N ARG A 82 3.15 6.04 2.39
CA ARG A 82 3.27 7.38 1.82
C ARG A 82 3.70 7.34 0.36
N ALA A 83 4.62 6.45 0.01
CA ALA A 83 5.07 6.27 -1.37
C ALA A 83 3.91 5.80 -2.27
N ALA A 84 3.11 4.84 -1.80
CA ALA A 84 1.92 4.36 -2.50
C ALA A 84 0.90 5.50 -2.74
N ALA A 85 0.61 6.30 -1.72
CA ALA A 85 -0.27 7.46 -1.85
C ALA A 85 0.28 8.48 -2.87
N PHE A 86 1.59 8.74 -2.84
CA PHE A 86 2.25 9.64 -3.79
C PHE A 86 2.15 9.13 -5.24
N LEU A 87 2.46 7.85 -5.45
CA LEU A 87 2.38 7.18 -6.76
C LEU A 87 0.94 7.06 -7.27
N GLY A 88 -0.06 7.20 -6.40
CA GLY A 88 -1.49 7.08 -6.75
C GLY A 88 -1.96 5.64 -6.80
N VAL A 89 -1.29 4.75 -6.06
CA VAL A 89 -1.62 3.33 -5.97
C VAL A 89 -2.93 3.15 -5.22
N GLY A 90 -3.80 2.28 -5.71
CA GLY A 90 -5.09 1.99 -5.06
C GLY A 90 -4.96 1.16 -3.78
N ARG A 91 -3.90 0.35 -3.66
CA ARG A 91 -3.69 -0.59 -2.56
C ARG A 91 -2.21 -0.78 -2.19
N VAL A 92 -1.95 -0.90 -0.89
CA VAL A 92 -0.71 -1.51 -0.36
C VAL A 92 -1.05 -2.89 0.18
N ALA A 93 -0.34 -3.91 -0.28
CA ALA A 93 -0.40 -5.26 0.25
C ALA A 93 0.88 -5.53 1.06
N VAL A 94 0.74 -5.88 2.33
CA VAL A 94 1.86 -6.23 3.20
C VAL A 94 1.88 -7.73 3.42
N ASP A 95 2.92 -8.38 2.90
CA ASP A 95 3.18 -9.81 3.04
C ASP A 95 4.05 -10.05 4.28
N VAL A 96 3.48 -10.57 5.36
CA VAL A 96 4.26 -10.84 6.59
C VAL A 96 4.98 -12.18 6.45
N ALA A 97 6.28 -12.12 6.18
CA ALA A 97 7.12 -13.30 5.99
C ALA A 97 7.51 -13.96 7.32
N GLU A 98 7.68 -13.17 8.38
CA GLU A 98 8.13 -13.65 9.69
C GLU A 98 7.58 -12.78 10.83
N CYS A 99 7.10 -13.39 11.91
CA CYS A 99 6.58 -12.65 13.07
C CYS A 99 6.82 -13.38 14.40
N CYS A 100 7.59 -12.75 15.30
CA CYS A 100 7.98 -13.31 16.59
C CYS A 100 7.27 -12.60 17.74
N ARG A 101 6.60 -11.48 17.45
CA ARG A 101 5.88 -10.63 18.40
C ARG A 101 4.48 -10.29 17.84
N PRO A 102 3.57 -11.28 17.80
CA PRO A 102 2.31 -11.17 17.06
C PRO A 102 1.40 -10.05 17.58
N ASP A 103 1.33 -9.83 18.90
CA ASP A 103 0.47 -8.80 19.48
C ASP A 103 0.97 -7.37 19.18
N ASP A 104 2.29 -7.17 19.22
CA ASP A 104 2.92 -5.90 18.86
C ASP A 104 2.77 -5.63 17.36
N ALA A 105 3.01 -6.66 16.52
CA ALA A 105 2.86 -6.56 15.08
C ALA A 105 1.41 -6.27 14.67
N LYS A 106 0.43 -6.94 15.27
CA LYS A 106 -1.01 -6.66 15.07
C LYS A 106 -1.35 -5.19 15.33
N SER A 107 -0.88 -4.67 16.46
CA SER A 107 -1.14 -3.28 16.85
C SER A 107 -0.48 -2.29 15.88
N ALA A 108 0.76 -2.55 15.47
CA ALA A 108 1.49 -1.73 14.50
C ALA A 108 0.84 -1.74 13.10
N LEU A 109 0.45 -2.93 12.61
CA LEU A 109 -0.21 -3.09 11.31
C LEU A 109 -1.61 -2.47 11.28
N ALA A 110 -2.38 -2.56 12.37
CA ALA A 110 -3.66 -1.87 12.49
C ALA A 110 -3.50 -0.34 12.41
N ALA A 111 -2.48 0.21 13.06
CA ALA A 111 -2.16 1.64 12.98
C ALA A 111 -1.74 2.06 11.56
N LEU A 112 -1.02 1.20 10.84
CA LEU A 112 -0.66 1.42 9.43
C LEU A 112 -1.91 1.40 8.52
N GLY A 113 -2.82 0.46 8.73
CA GLY A 113 -4.08 0.38 7.98
C GLY A 113 -4.94 1.64 8.15
N GLU A 114 -5.06 2.17 9.37
CA GLU A 114 -5.75 3.44 9.61
C GLU A 114 -5.06 4.62 8.94
N ARG A 115 -3.71 4.64 8.91
CA ARG A 115 -2.97 5.68 8.18
C ARG A 115 -3.19 5.56 6.66
N ALA A 116 -3.06 4.38 6.08
CA ALA A 116 -3.30 4.17 4.65
C ALA A 116 -4.70 4.65 4.25
N ARG A 117 -5.72 4.32 5.05
CA ARG A 117 -7.09 4.83 4.87
C ARG A 117 -7.17 6.36 4.85
N ARG A 118 -6.42 7.06 5.71
CA ARG A 118 -6.37 8.53 5.72
C ARG A 118 -5.68 9.12 4.49
N GLU A 119 -4.74 8.38 3.91
CA GLU A 119 -4.05 8.74 2.66
C GLU A 119 -4.86 8.32 1.42
N GLY A 120 -6.04 7.70 1.58
CA GLY A 120 -6.88 7.24 0.48
C GLY A 120 -6.41 5.94 -0.18
N VAL A 121 -5.55 5.17 0.49
CA VAL A 121 -4.99 3.91 -0.01
C VAL A 121 -5.58 2.72 0.76
N ALA A 122 -6.04 1.70 0.05
CA ALA A 122 -6.48 0.46 0.68
C ALA A 122 -5.27 -0.29 1.29
N PHE A 123 -5.45 -0.92 2.44
CA PHE A 123 -4.39 -1.68 3.11
C PHE A 123 -4.83 -3.13 3.27
N GLU A 124 -4.04 -4.05 2.75
CA GLU A 124 -4.29 -5.49 2.77
C GLU A 124 -3.12 -6.18 3.50
N LEU A 125 -3.44 -7.04 4.47
CA LEU A 125 -2.47 -7.96 5.05
C LEU A 125 -2.57 -9.30 4.34
N ARG A 126 -1.42 -9.82 3.93
CA ARG A 126 -1.26 -11.14 3.33
C ARG A 126 -0.34 -11.99 4.21
N GLY A 127 -0.70 -13.26 4.35
CA GLY A 127 -0.06 -14.17 5.30
C GLY A 127 -0.71 -14.17 6.69
N SER A 128 -0.22 -15.05 7.56
CA SER A 128 -0.67 -15.16 8.96
C SER A 128 0.30 -14.43 9.87
N ILE A 129 -0.23 -13.58 10.74
CA ILE A 129 0.48 -12.99 11.89
C ILE A 129 0.27 -13.82 13.16
N ASP A 130 -0.58 -14.84 13.11
CA ASP A 130 -0.70 -15.88 14.11
C ASP A 130 0.30 -16.98 13.71
N GLY A 131 1.50 -16.94 14.29
CA GLY A 131 2.52 -17.98 14.11
C GLY A 131 2.03 -19.35 14.60
#